data_AF-M2TTA4-F1
#
_entry.id   AF-M2TTA4-F1
#
_cell.length_a   1.000
_cell.length_b   1.000
_cell.length_c   1.000
_cell.angle_alpha   90.00
_cell.angle_beta   90.00
_cell.angle_gamma   90.00
#
_symmetry.space_group_name_H-M   'P 1'
#
loop_
_entity.id
_entity.type
_entity.pdbx_description
1 polymer ?
#
loop_
_entity_poly.entity_id
_entity_poly.type
_entity_poly.pdbx_seq_one_letter_code
_entity_poly.pdbx_strand_id
1 'polypeptide(L)'
;MMTFSTPAAHGSEVVPRQWIGPAGAALLTLGMHAGLFALLLDSWSPALEMPVATQVMQTQLVSLPPPAPTESAVPVEPPVEPAVEPPPREPQVDTHAQQQRLEQAELAFKRAEEERKAEQLKQQREQLERQREQQRQRDEQRRQEQAQERERMAQEEARLQAAREAEATARAEAAERARQAAAAEAASRQYLPIAKKPPVYPQRALDAGLQGSCTVSYTVDVQGHVRSPEVVGDCHPLFIRPSLTAAKSFRYQPRIVDGRAVAVPDVKNTFHYRIE
;
A
#
# COMPACT_ATOMS: atom_id res chain seq x y z
N MET A 1 -70.06 -38.28 12.39
CA MET A 1 -68.96 -39.25 12.59
C MET A 1 -67.97 -39.10 11.44
N MET A 2 -66.88 -38.36 11.65
CA MET A 2 -65.70 -38.39 10.79
C MET A 2 -64.49 -38.14 11.70
N THR A 3 -63.71 -39.19 11.90
CA THR A 3 -62.50 -39.24 12.72
C THR A 3 -61.32 -38.70 11.92
N PHE A 4 -60.70 -37.62 12.37
CA PHE A 4 -59.42 -37.16 11.83
C PHE A 4 -58.28 -37.73 12.67
N SER A 5 -57.50 -38.60 12.02
CA SER A 5 -56.28 -39.22 12.53
C SER A 5 -55.09 -38.33 12.16
N THR A 6 -54.39 -37.78 13.15
CA THR A 6 -53.17 -36.97 12.96
C THR A 6 -51.94 -37.85 13.17
N PRO A 7 -50.98 -37.93 12.23
CA PRO A 7 -49.73 -38.62 12.49
C PRO A 7 -48.75 -37.71 13.24
N ALA A 8 -48.12 -38.27 14.27
CA ALA A 8 -47.00 -37.68 14.97
C ALA A 8 -45.75 -37.70 14.07
N ALA A 9 -45.18 -36.52 13.80
CA ALA A 9 -43.83 -36.39 13.25
C ALA A 9 -42.90 -35.96 14.38
N HIS A 10 -42.17 -36.92 14.95
CA HIS A 10 -40.96 -36.67 15.72
C HIS A 10 -39.80 -36.60 14.73
N GLY A 11 -39.44 -35.38 14.31
CA GLY A 11 -38.21 -35.11 13.57
C GLY A 11 -37.16 -34.55 14.53
N SER A 12 -36.40 -35.43 15.17
CA SER A 12 -35.14 -35.06 15.83
C SER A 12 -34.10 -34.79 14.74
N GLU A 13 -33.84 -33.53 14.42
CA GLU A 13 -32.66 -33.15 13.63
C GLU A 13 -31.40 -33.38 14.48
N VAL A 14 -30.78 -34.54 14.28
CA VAL A 14 -29.42 -34.82 14.73
C VAL A 14 -28.49 -34.05 13.79
N VAL A 15 -28.05 -32.87 14.21
CA VAL A 15 -26.91 -32.18 13.58
C VAL A 15 -25.68 -33.06 13.80
N PRO A 16 -25.01 -33.59 12.76
CA PRO A 16 -23.75 -34.28 12.95
C PRO A 16 -22.72 -33.24 13.41
N ARG A 17 -22.36 -33.33 14.68
CA ARG A 17 -21.29 -32.56 15.31
C ARG A 17 -19.97 -33.02 14.70
N GLN A 18 -19.60 -32.42 13.56
CA GLN A 18 -18.34 -32.66 12.86
C GLN A 18 -17.15 -32.23 13.75
N TRP A 19 -16.62 -33.21 14.49
CA TRP A 19 -15.35 -33.16 15.19
C TRP A 19 -14.20 -33.22 14.19
N ILE A 20 -13.97 -32.12 13.47
CA ILE A 20 -12.66 -31.92 12.84
C ILE A 20 -11.79 -31.29 13.93
N GLY A 21 -11.10 -32.14 14.70
CA GLY A 21 -10.08 -31.67 15.64
C GLY A 21 -9.01 -30.84 14.93
N PRO A 22 -8.14 -30.12 15.65
CA PRO A 22 -7.12 -29.24 15.06
C PRO A 22 -6.24 -29.95 14.01
N ALA A 23 -6.06 -31.27 14.13
CA ALA A 23 -5.36 -32.10 13.14
C ALA A 23 -6.06 -32.16 11.77
N GLY A 24 -7.39 -32.17 11.71
CA GLY A 24 -8.12 -32.23 10.44
C GLY A 24 -8.15 -30.89 9.71
N ALA A 25 -8.15 -29.77 10.45
CA ALA A 25 -7.97 -28.45 9.86
C ALA A 25 -6.56 -28.29 9.24
N ALA A 26 -5.53 -28.82 9.89
CA ALA A 26 -4.16 -28.80 9.37
C ALA A 26 -3.98 -29.65 8.09
N LEU A 27 -4.70 -30.77 7.98
CA LEU A 27 -4.65 -31.60 6.76
C LEU A 27 -5.36 -30.93 5.57
N LEU A 28 -6.47 -30.23 5.82
CA LEU A 28 -7.17 -29.48 4.78
C LEU A 28 -6.32 -28.32 4.25
N THR A 29 -5.66 -27.58 5.13
CA THR A 29 -4.77 -26.50 4.69
C THR A 29 -3.60 -27.06 3.90
N LEU A 30 -2.93 -28.11 4.39
CA LEU A 30 -1.81 -28.72 3.66
C LEU A 30 -2.23 -29.25 2.29
N GLY A 31 -3.40 -29.91 2.20
CA GLY A 31 -3.96 -30.39 0.93
C GLY A 31 -4.28 -29.24 -0.03
N MET A 32 -4.87 -28.15 0.47
CA MET A 32 -5.16 -26.98 -0.35
C MET A 32 -3.87 -26.32 -0.88
N HIS A 33 -2.83 -26.22 -0.06
CA HIS A 33 -1.53 -25.67 -0.49
C HIS A 33 -0.84 -26.58 -1.50
N ALA A 34 -0.89 -27.91 -1.32
CA ALA A 34 -0.35 -28.86 -2.26
C ALA A 34 -1.07 -28.79 -3.62
N GLY A 35 -2.39 -28.63 -3.62
CA GLY A 35 -3.18 -28.41 -4.84
C GLY A 35 -2.82 -27.11 -5.55
N LEU A 36 -2.71 -26.01 -4.81
CA LEU A 36 -2.30 -24.70 -5.35
C LEU A 36 -0.90 -24.75 -5.96
N PHE A 37 0.03 -25.44 -5.29
CA PHE A 37 1.41 -25.63 -5.77
C PHE A 37 1.46 -26.46 -7.05
N ALA A 38 0.68 -27.53 -7.15
CA ALA A 38 0.59 -28.34 -8.37
C ALA A 38 0.02 -27.52 -9.55
N LEU A 39 -0.99 -26.68 -9.29
CA LEU A 39 -1.61 -25.82 -10.30
C LEU A 39 -0.64 -24.73 -10.79
N LEU A 40 0.18 -24.18 -9.89
CA LEU A 40 1.26 -23.24 -10.23
C LEU A 40 2.33 -23.89 -11.10
N LEU A 41 2.74 -25.12 -10.80
CA LEU A 41 3.72 -25.86 -11.60
C LEU A 41 3.22 -26.18 -13.01
N ASP A 42 1.93 -26.51 -13.16
CA ASP A 42 1.33 -26.82 -14.46
C ASP A 42 1.14 -25.55 -15.33
N SER A 43 0.92 -24.40 -14.68
CA SER A 43 0.73 -23.11 -15.35
C SER A 43 2.01 -22.45 -15.87
N TRP A 44 3.19 -23.03 -15.57
CA TRP A 44 4.48 -22.45 -15.97
C TRP A 44 4.95 -23.05 -17.30
N SER A 45 4.46 -22.52 -18.42
CA SER A 45 5.01 -22.78 -19.76
C SER A 45 5.85 -21.59 -20.23
N PRO A 46 7.18 -21.60 -20.02
CA PRO A 46 8.04 -20.56 -20.59
C PRO A 46 8.00 -20.71 -22.11
N ALA A 47 7.28 -19.82 -22.78
CA ALA A 47 7.44 -19.62 -24.21
C ALA A 47 8.89 -19.19 -24.43
N LEU A 48 9.70 -20.11 -24.94
CA LEU A 48 11.01 -19.80 -25.49
C LEU A 48 10.76 -18.95 -26.74
N GLU A 49 10.52 -17.66 -26.54
CA GLU A 49 10.62 -16.65 -27.58
C GLU A 49 12.06 -16.70 -28.08
N MET A 50 12.25 -17.39 -29.20
CA MET A 50 13.51 -17.36 -29.92
C MET A 50 13.85 -15.89 -30.20
N PRO A 51 15.09 -15.45 -29.95
CA PRO A 51 15.45 -14.08 -30.21
C PRO A 51 15.18 -13.77 -31.68
N VAL A 52 14.38 -12.71 -31.90
CA VAL A 52 14.24 -12.05 -33.20
C VAL A 52 15.65 -11.89 -33.76
N ALA A 53 15.91 -12.52 -34.91
CA ALA A 53 17.17 -12.41 -35.62
C ALA A 53 17.47 -10.93 -35.84
N THR A 54 18.35 -10.37 -35.00
CA THR A 54 18.87 -9.02 -35.15
C THR A 54 19.43 -8.90 -36.55
N GLN A 55 18.83 -8.05 -37.37
CA GLN A 55 19.35 -7.74 -38.70
C GLN A 55 20.77 -7.22 -38.53
N VAL A 56 21.74 -8.06 -38.87
CA VAL A 56 23.15 -7.69 -38.97
C VAL A 56 23.31 -6.81 -40.21
N MET A 57 23.71 -5.55 -40.01
CA MET A 57 24.19 -4.72 -41.11
C MET A 57 25.41 -5.40 -41.73
N GLN A 58 25.28 -5.90 -42.96
CA GLN A 58 26.41 -6.37 -43.76
C GLN A 58 27.16 -5.17 -44.33
N THR A 59 28.30 -4.83 -43.74
CA THR A 59 29.26 -3.89 -44.34
C THR A 59 30.03 -4.61 -45.44
N GLN A 60 29.64 -4.40 -46.71
CA GLN A 60 30.45 -4.86 -47.85
C GLN A 60 31.59 -3.86 -48.10
N LEU A 61 32.83 -4.36 -48.00
CA LEU A 61 34.03 -3.65 -48.41
C LEU A 61 34.16 -3.75 -49.94
N VAL A 62 33.81 -2.69 -50.66
CA VAL A 62 34.05 -2.60 -52.11
C VAL A 62 35.53 -2.27 -52.33
N SER A 63 36.30 -3.28 -52.73
CA SER A 63 37.70 -3.15 -53.15
C SER A 63 37.74 -2.83 -54.64
N LEU A 64 38.23 -1.64 -55.01
CA LEU A 64 38.54 -1.31 -56.39
C LEU A 64 39.77 -2.09 -56.87
N PRO A 65 39.78 -2.64 -58.10
CA PRO A 65 40.91 -3.40 -58.62
C PRO A 65 42.10 -2.47 -58.94
N PRO A 66 43.35 -2.89 -58.68
CA PRO A 66 44.53 -2.13 -59.07
C PRO A 66 44.68 -2.12 -60.61
N PRO A 67 45.18 -1.03 -61.22
CA PRO A 67 45.41 -1.00 -62.66
C PRO A 67 46.54 -1.97 -63.03
N ALA A 68 46.26 -2.86 -64.00
CA ALA A 68 47.24 -3.80 -64.54
C ALA A 68 48.32 -3.05 -65.36
N PRO A 69 49.59 -3.48 -65.28
CA PRO A 69 50.69 -2.89 -66.04
C PRO A 69 50.59 -3.29 -67.51
N THR A 70 50.67 -2.30 -68.40
CA THR A 70 50.82 -2.52 -69.84
C THR A 70 52.29 -2.79 -70.15
N GLU A 71 52.61 -4.06 -70.34
CA GLU A 71 53.91 -4.53 -70.81
C GLU A 71 53.84 -4.68 -72.34
N SER A 72 54.48 -3.77 -73.07
CA SER A 72 54.66 -3.85 -74.52
C SER A 72 56.05 -4.41 -74.83
N ALA A 73 56.10 -5.55 -75.52
CA ALA A 73 57.27 -6.10 -76.21
C ALA A 73 57.06 -5.82 -77.71
N VAL A 74 58.00 -5.49 -78.61
CA VAL A 74 59.43 -5.78 -78.94
C VAL A 74 59.83 -4.80 -80.09
N PRO A 75 60.97 -4.86 -80.84
CA PRO A 75 62.36 -5.33 -80.64
C PRO A 75 63.47 -4.29 -81.05
N VAL A 76 64.73 -4.68 -80.81
CA VAL A 76 66.07 -4.12 -81.17
C VAL A 76 66.29 -4.11 -82.73
N GLU A 77 66.90 -3.13 -83.44
CA GLU A 77 68.34 -2.66 -83.55
C GLU A 77 68.49 -1.50 -84.63
N PRO A 78 69.68 -0.94 -85.03
CA PRO A 78 70.27 0.40 -84.72
C PRO A 78 70.46 1.35 -85.97
N PRO A 79 71.45 2.28 -86.09
CA PRO A 79 71.85 3.48 -85.30
C PRO A 79 72.01 4.78 -86.16
N VAL A 80 72.02 6.01 -85.59
CA VAL A 80 72.92 7.14 -85.99
C VAL A 80 72.94 8.25 -84.90
N GLU A 81 74.14 8.74 -84.55
CA GLU A 81 74.47 10.00 -83.82
C GLU A 81 74.09 11.28 -84.63
N PRO A 82 74.36 12.53 -84.19
CA PRO A 82 74.61 13.14 -82.85
C PRO A 82 73.57 14.29 -82.58
N ALA A 83 73.52 15.10 -81.51
CA ALA A 83 74.53 16.01 -80.99
C ALA A 83 73.96 16.87 -79.82
N VAL A 84 74.87 17.43 -79.01
CA VAL A 84 74.77 18.63 -78.13
C VAL A 84 74.04 18.50 -76.78
N GLU A 85 74.76 18.59 -75.65
CA GLU A 85 74.91 19.78 -74.76
C GLU A 85 75.73 19.40 -73.49
N PRO A 86 76.56 20.27 -72.88
CA PRO A 86 77.44 19.88 -71.77
C PRO A 86 76.71 19.79 -70.42
N PRO A 87 77.15 18.90 -69.49
CA PRO A 87 76.47 18.72 -68.21
C PRO A 87 76.77 19.89 -67.24
N PRO A 88 75.80 20.33 -66.42
CA PRO A 88 76.08 21.21 -65.29
C PRO A 88 76.91 20.45 -64.25
N ARG A 89 77.94 21.11 -63.69
CA ARG A 89 78.80 20.56 -62.65
C ARG A 89 77.96 20.05 -61.47
N GLU A 90 78.10 18.77 -61.16
CA GLU A 90 77.59 18.17 -59.93
C GLU A 90 78.23 18.89 -58.72
N PRO A 91 77.43 19.45 -57.79
CA PRO A 91 77.99 19.98 -56.55
C PRO A 91 78.54 18.81 -55.74
N GLN A 92 79.85 18.82 -55.46
CA GLN A 92 80.47 17.86 -54.54
C GLN A 92 79.80 18.03 -53.17
N VAL A 93 79.04 17.01 -52.75
CA VAL A 93 78.28 17.02 -51.49
C VAL A 93 79.26 16.74 -50.34
N ASP A 94 79.45 17.71 -49.45
CA ASP A 94 80.24 17.54 -48.23
C ASP A 94 79.67 16.40 -47.36
N THR A 95 80.34 15.25 -47.36
CA THR A 95 79.93 14.02 -46.63
C THR A 95 79.79 14.25 -45.13
N HIS A 96 80.61 15.12 -44.54
CA HIS A 96 80.55 15.47 -43.12
C HIS A 96 79.26 16.25 -42.76
N ALA A 97 78.82 17.17 -43.62
CA ALA A 97 77.57 17.92 -43.45
C ALA A 97 76.32 17.05 -43.65
N GLN A 98 76.44 15.92 -44.37
CA GLN A 98 75.37 14.95 -44.53
C GLN A 98 75.22 14.04 -43.30
N GLN A 99 76.33 13.60 -42.71
CA GLN A 99 76.34 12.81 -41.47
C GLN A 99 75.71 13.58 -40.29
N GLN A 100 76.09 14.85 -40.09
CA GLN A 100 75.50 15.70 -39.05
C GLN A 100 73.98 15.90 -39.22
N ARG A 101 73.50 16.01 -40.46
CA ARG A 101 72.06 16.10 -40.76
C ARG A 101 71.32 14.80 -40.44
N LEU A 102 71.92 13.64 -40.72
CA LEU A 102 71.34 12.34 -40.38
C LEU A 102 71.27 12.12 -38.87
N GLU A 103 72.32 12.49 -38.14
CA GLU A 103 72.36 12.38 -36.68
C GLU A 103 71.34 13.32 -36.01
N GLN A 104 71.20 14.55 -36.50
CA GLN A 104 70.14 15.46 -36.06
C GLN A 104 68.73 14.95 -36.42
N ALA A 105 68.56 14.33 -37.58
CA ALA A 105 67.29 13.70 -37.98
C ALA A 105 66.94 12.50 -37.10
N GLU A 106 67.91 11.68 -36.70
CA GLU A 106 67.70 10.55 -35.78
C GLU A 106 67.30 11.04 -34.38
N LEU A 107 67.95 12.08 -33.86
CA LEU A 107 67.57 12.70 -32.58
C LEU A 107 66.19 13.34 -32.63
N ALA A 108 65.85 14.01 -33.74
CA ALA A 108 64.52 14.58 -33.95
C ALA A 108 63.44 13.48 -34.01
N PHE A 109 63.74 12.36 -34.68
CA PHE A 109 62.85 11.20 -34.74
C PHE A 109 62.63 10.58 -33.35
N LYS A 110 63.70 10.38 -32.56
CA LYS A 110 63.61 9.87 -31.18
C LYS A 110 62.77 10.78 -30.28
N ARG A 111 62.98 12.10 -30.33
CA ARG A 111 62.16 13.06 -29.56
C ARG A 111 60.69 13.03 -29.98
N ALA A 112 60.42 12.97 -31.29
CA ALA A 112 59.05 12.87 -31.79
C ALA A 112 58.37 11.55 -31.35
N GLU A 113 59.12 10.45 -31.26
CA GLU A 113 58.61 9.18 -30.75
C GLU A 113 58.30 9.24 -29.24
N GLU A 114 59.18 9.85 -28.44
CA GLU A 114 58.96 10.07 -27.01
C GLU A 114 57.77 10.99 -26.73
N GLU A 115 57.64 12.09 -27.48
CA GLU A 115 56.49 12.98 -27.40
C GLU A 115 55.19 12.24 -27.73
N ARG A 116 55.16 11.45 -28.82
CA ARG A 116 54.00 10.62 -29.18
C ARG A 116 53.66 9.61 -28.07
N LYS A 117 54.66 8.94 -27.48
CA LYS A 117 54.45 8.02 -26.35
C LYS A 117 53.90 8.74 -25.12
N ALA A 118 54.41 9.93 -24.81
CA ALA A 118 53.95 10.75 -23.70
C ALA A 118 52.50 11.23 -23.91
N GLU A 119 52.15 11.68 -25.12
CA GLU A 119 50.78 12.01 -25.51
C GLU A 119 49.85 10.81 -25.39
N GLN A 120 50.28 9.64 -25.86
CA GLN A 120 49.49 8.41 -25.79
C GLN A 120 49.25 7.97 -24.33
N LEU A 121 50.26 8.07 -23.45
CA LEU A 121 50.12 7.80 -22.02
C LEU A 121 49.14 8.79 -21.36
N LYS A 122 49.24 10.08 -21.72
CA LYS A 122 48.32 11.12 -21.22
C LYS A 122 46.88 10.83 -21.63
N GLN A 123 46.65 10.52 -22.91
CA GLN A 123 45.33 10.13 -23.42
C GLN A 123 44.78 8.88 -22.72
N GLN A 124 45.62 7.86 -22.52
CA GLN A 124 45.23 6.63 -21.82
C GLN A 124 44.84 6.91 -20.37
N ARG A 125 45.61 7.75 -19.66
CA ARG A 125 45.30 8.14 -18.28
C ARG A 125 44.00 8.93 -18.19
N GLU A 126 43.77 9.88 -19.09
CA GLU A 126 42.51 10.63 -19.12
C GLU A 126 41.30 9.73 -19.44
N GLN A 127 41.46 8.75 -20.33
CA GLN A 127 40.40 7.76 -20.59
C GLN A 127 40.08 6.93 -19.34
N LEU A 128 41.11 6.50 -18.60
CA LEU A 128 40.92 5.77 -17.35
C LEU A 128 40.25 6.64 -16.27
N GLU A 129 40.64 7.91 -16.14
CA GLU A 129 40.02 8.87 -15.23
C GLU A 129 38.54 9.08 -15.58
N ARG A 130 38.21 9.31 -16.86
CA ARG A 130 36.82 9.40 -17.35
C ARG A 130 36.01 8.14 -17.07
N GLN A 131 36.59 6.96 -17.29
CA GLN A 131 35.91 5.68 -16.97
C GLN A 131 35.65 5.54 -15.46
N ARG A 132 36.62 5.92 -14.62
CA ARG A 132 36.48 5.88 -13.16
C ARG A 132 35.42 6.87 -12.67
N GLU A 133 35.37 8.07 -13.23
CA GLU A 133 34.34 9.07 -12.90
C GLU A 133 32.96 8.58 -13.31
N GLN A 134 32.82 8.04 -14.53
CA GLN A 134 31.56 7.50 -15.00
C GLN A 134 31.09 6.32 -14.12
N GLN A 135 32.02 5.45 -13.70
CA GLN A 135 31.71 4.36 -12.78
C GLN A 135 31.25 4.91 -11.42
N ARG A 136 31.94 5.91 -10.85
CA ARG A 136 31.55 6.55 -9.58
C ARG A 136 30.15 7.16 -9.67
N GLN A 137 29.86 7.89 -10.75
CA GLN A 137 28.54 8.49 -10.97
C GLN A 137 27.44 7.43 -11.06
N ARG A 138 27.69 6.34 -11.80
CA ARG A 138 26.74 5.21 -11.88
C ARG A 138 26.53 4.54 -10.52
N ASP A 139 27.59 4.36 -9.75
CA ASP A 139 27.52 3.72 -8.43
C ASP A 139 26.76 4.61 -7.44
N GLU A 140 26.99 5.92 -7.48
CA GLU A 140 26.28 6.90 -6.67
C GLU A 140 24.79 6.97 -7.04
N GLN A 141 24.47 7.00 -8.34
CA GLN A 141 23.08 6.96 -8.81
C GLN A 141 22.36 5.70 -8.33
N ARG A 142 22.99 4.51 -8.45
CA ARG A 142 22.41 3.26 -7.94
C ARG A 142 22.19 3.30 -6.43
N ARG A 143 23.11 3.91 -5.66
CA ARG A 143 22.95 4.07 -4.21
C ARG A 143 21.79 5.00 -3.88
N GLN A 144 21.63 6.10 -4.61
CA GLN A 144 20.53 7.04 -4.42
C GLN A 144 19.18 6.38 -4.75
N GLU A 145 19.09 5.64 -5.87
CA GLU A 145 17.90 4.88 -6.26
C GLU A 145 17.52 3.84 -5.19
N GLN A 146 18.50 3.06 -4.69
CA GLN A 146 18.28 2.10 -3.62
C GLN A 146 17.85 2.77 -2.30
N ALA A 147 18.40 3.93 -1.97
CA ALA A 147 17.99 4.68 -0.77
C ALA A 147 16.55 5.18 -0.90
N GLN A 148 16.18 5.75 -2.05
CA GLN A 148 14.81 6.19 -2.33
C GLN A 148 13.81 5.02 -2.30
N GLU A 149 14.18 3.87 -2.84
CA GLU A 149 13.34 2.67 -2.80
C GLU A 149 13.14 2.18 -1.36
N ARG A 150 14.22 2.12 -0.56
CA ARG A 150 14.13 1.77 0.87
C ARG A 150 13.25 2.75 1.65
N GLU A 151 13.37 4.05 1.39
CA GLU A 151 12.52 5.06 2.01
C GLU A 151 11.05 4.90 1.61
N ARG A 152 10.76 4.64 0.33
CA ARG A 152 9.40 4.37 -0.14
C ARG A 152 8.80 3.13 0.53
N MET A 153 9.56 2.04 0.60
CA MET A 153 9.14 0.81 1.26
C MET A 153 8.89 1.03 2.75
N ALA A 154 9.77 1.76 3.44
CA ALA A 154 9.59 2.09 4.86
C ALA A 154 8.37 3.00 5.09
N GLN A 155 8.12 3.97 4.20
CA GLN A 155 6.93 4.81 4.26
C GLN A 155 5.64 4.02 4.02
N GLU A 156 5.64 3.09 3.06
CA GLU A 156 4.51 2.21 2.80
C GLU A 156 4.23 1.29 3.99
N GLU A 157 5.26 0.66 4.56
CA GLU A 157 5.14 -0.17 5.75
C GLU A 157 4.59 0.62 6.94
N ALA A 158 5.12 1.84 7.18
CA ALA A 158 4.63 2.71 8.24
C ALA A 158 3.16 3.13 8.01
N ARG A 159 2.75 3.39 6.77
CA ARG A 159 1.35 3.67 6.43
C ARG A 159 0.44 2.47 6.68
N LEU A 160 0.88 1.27 6.31
CA LEU A 160 0.13 0.04 6.56
C LEU A 160 0.00 -0.25 8.06
N GLN A 161 1.06 -0.03 8.83
CA GLN A 161 1.03 -0.17 10.28
C GLN A 161 0.07 0.85 10.92
N ALA A 162 0.18 2.13 10.55
CA ALA A 162 -0.73 3.17 11.02
C ALA A 162 -2.20 2.87 10.67
N ALA A 163 -2.47 2.33 9.48
CA ALA A 163 -3.81 1.92 9.09
C ALA A 163 -4.35 0.75 9.95
N ARG A 164 -3.51 -0.26 10.23
CA ARG A 164 -3.88 -1.37 11.13
C ARG A 164 -4.14 -0.90 12.56
N GLU A 165 -3.32 0.02 13.06
CA GLU A 165 -3.51 0.61 14.39
C GLU A 165 -4.80 1.43 14.45
N ALA A 166 -5.08 2.26 13.44
CA ALA A 166 -6.33 3.01 13.34
C ALA A 166 -7.57 2.11 13.23
N GLU A 167 -7.48 0.99 12.52
CA GLU A 167 -8.55 0.01 12.46
C GLU A 167 -8.77 -0.68 13.82
N ALA A 168 -7.68 -1.03 14.52
CA ALA A 168 -7.76 -1.64 15.85
C ALA A 168 -8.40 -0.69 16.87
N THR A 169 -8.03 0.59 16.87
CA THR A 169 -8.65 1.60 17.75
C THR A 169 -10.13 1.80 17.42
N ALA A 170 -10.47 1.92 16.13
CA ALA A 170 -11.88 2.04 15.70
C ALA A 170 -12.73 0.83 16.13
N ARG A 171 -12.19 -0.39 16.01
CA ARG A 171 -12.86 -1.61 16.49
C ARG A 171 -13.02 -1.63 18.00
N ALA A 172 -12.01 -1.19 18.75
CA ALA A 172 -12.08 -1.10 20.21
C ALA A 172 -13.15 -0.10 20.67
N GLU A 173 -13.18 1.09 20.07
CA GLU A 173 -14.22 2.09 20.35
C GLU A 173 -15.62 1.58 19.99
N ALA A 174 -15.77 0.94 18.83
CA ALA A 174 -17.05 0.35 18.42
C ALA A 174 -17.53 -0.73 19.40
N ALA A 175 -16.61 -1.58 19.88
CA ALA A 175 -16.91 -2.59 20.89
C ALA A 175 -17.32 -1.96 22.23
N GLU A 176 -16.68 -0.87 22.64
CA GLU A 176 -17.07 -0.14 23.85
C GLU A 176 -18.46 0.48 23.71
N ARG A 177 -18.73 1.17 22.60
CA ARG A 177 -20.07 1.73 22.30
C ARG A 177 -21.14 0.64 22.31
N ALA A 178 -20.85 -0.52 21.72
CA ALA A 178 -21.77 -1.66 21.72
C ALA A 178 -22.03 -2.19 23.16
N ARG A 179 -20.99 -2.26 24.01
CA ARG A 179 -21.15 -2.64 25.43
C ARG A 179 -21.99 -1.64 26.19
N GLN A 180 -21.76 -0.34 26.00
CA GLN A 180 -22.55 0.71 26.64
C GLN A 180 -24.01 0.67 26.19
N ALA A 181 -24.26 0.49 24.88
CA ALA A 181 -25.61 0.34 24.34
C ALA A 181 -26.32 -0.90 24.91
N ALA A 182 -25.62 -2.04 24.96
CA ALA A 182 -26.15 -3.27 25.56
C ALA A 182 -26.45 -3.10 27.06
N ALA A 183 -25.61 -2.37 27.80
CA ALA A 183 -25.84 -2.06 29.20
C ALA A 183 -27.05 -1.13 29.39
N ALA A 184 -27.20 -0.11 28.54
CA ALA A 184 -28.35 0.80 28.55
C ALA A 184 -29.65 0.07 28.21
N GLU A 185 -29.63 -0.84 27.24
CA GLU A 185 -30.79 -1.67 26.89
C GLU A 185 -31.11 -2.69 28.00
N ALA A 186 -30.10 -3.32 28.59
CA ALA A 186 -30.30 -4.20 29.73
C ALA A 186 -30.93 -3.44 30.91
N ALA A 187 -30.52 -2.20 31.17
CA ALA A 187 -31.11 -1.33 32.19
C ALA A 187 -32.56 -0.96 31.86
N SER A 188 -32.89 -0.64 30.61
CA SER A 188 -34.27 -0.28 30.22
C SER A 188 -35.24 -1.48 30.29
N ARG A 189 -34.76 -2.70 30.01
CA ARG A 189 -35.54 -3.93 30.17
C ARG A 189 -35.85 -4.28 31.62
N GLN A 190 -35.17 -3.69 32.61
CA GLN A 190 -35.45 -3.95 34.03
C GLN A 190 -36.84 -3.48 34.47
N TYR A 191 -37.47 -2.55 33.74
CA TYR A 191 -38.80 -2.03 34.05
C TYR A 191 -39.54 -1.61 32.77
N LEU A 192 -40.37 -2.50 32.22
CA LEU A 192 -41.18 -2.19 31.04
C LEU A 192 -42.49 -1.49 31.45
N PRO A 193 -42.78 -0.26 30.98
CA PRO A 193 -44.01 0.43 31.32
C PRO A 193 -45.21 -0.21 30.61
N ILE A 194 -46.28 -0.50 31.36
CA ILE A 194 -47.58 -0.94 30.85
C ILE A 194 -48.48 0.26 30.56
N ALA A 195 -48.49 1.23 31.48
CA ALA A 195 -49.28 2.45 31.35
C ALA A 195 -48.51 3.65 31.92
N LYS A 196 -48.33 4.69 31.10
CA LYS A 196 -47.52 5.87 31.44
C LYS A 196 -48.21 7.16 30.99
N LYS A 197 -49.30 7.51 31.67
CA LYS A 197 -50.12 8.68 31.32
C LYS A 197 -49.37 9.99 31.58
N PRO A 198 -49.28 10.92 30.62
CA PRO A 198 -48.60 12.20 30.85
C PRO A 198 -49.28 13.04 31.94
N PRO A 199 -48.55 13.95 32.61
CA PRO A 199 -49.11 14.86 33.58
C PRO A 199 -50.02 15.86 32.88
N VAL A 200 -51.06 16.30 33.59
CA VAL A 200 -51.87 17.44 33.16
C VAL A 200 -51.02 18.70 33.25
N TYR A 201 -51.00 19.47 32.16
CA TYR A 201 -50.30 20.74 32.12
C TYR A 201 -50.95 21.75 33.08
N PRO A 202 -50.20 22.40 34.00
CA PRO A 202 -50.79 23.34 34.96
C PRO A 202 -51.28 24.63 34.27
N GLN A 203 -52.53 25.02 34.49
CA GLN A 203 -53.10 26.25 33.92
C GLN A 203 -52.27 27.50 34.26
N ARG A 204 -51.83 27.65 35.52
CA ARG A 204 -50.96 28.77 35.92
C ARG A 204 -49.63 28.83 35.16
N ALA A 205 -49.08 27.67 34.78
CA ALA A 205 -47.85 27.62 34.00
C ALA A 205 -48.13 27.96 32.53
N LEU A 206 -49.32 27.59 32.02
CA LEU A 206 -49.77 27.85 30.67
C LEU A 206 -50.03 29.35 30.47
N ASP A 207 -50.76 29.97 31.39
CA ASP A 207 -51.03 31.41 31.41
C ASP A 207 -49.74 32.24 31.46
N ALA A 208 -48.71 31.70 32.13
CA ALA A 208 -47.40 32.34 32.26
C ALA A 208 -46.41 31.95 31.14
N GLY A 209 -46.79 31.11 30.18
CA GLY A 209 -45.92 30.66 29.09
C GLY A 209 -44.70 29.84 29.53
N LEU A 210 -44.73 29.23 30.71
CA LEU A 210 -43.58 28.55 31.32
C LEU A 210 -43.39 27.15 30.74
N GLN A 211 -42.21 26.81 30.24
CA GLN A 211 -41.87 25.47 29.76
C GLN A 211 -40.72 24.87 30.56
N GLY A 212 -40.51 23.56 30.51
CA GLY A 212 -39.38 22.94 31.18
C GLY A 212 -39.46 21.43 31.33
N SER A 213 -38.58 20.87 32.15
CA SER A 213 -38.59 19.45 32.50
C SER A 213 -38.61 19.25 34.00
N CYS A 214 -39.17 18.12 34.45
CA CYS A 214 -39.17 17.70 35.84
C CYS A 214 -38.85 16.21 35.90
N THR A 215 -37.76 15.83 36.56
CA THR A 215 -37.38 14.42 36.74
C THR A 215 -37.87 13.92 38.09
N VAL A 216 -38.56 12.78 38.08
CA VAL A 216 -39.07 12.12 39.28
C VAL A 216 -38.41 10.75 39.42
N SER A 217 -37.90 10.43 40.60
CA SER A 217 -37.39 9.11 40.96
C SER A 217 -38.38 8.37 41.86
N TYR A 218 -38.48 7.05 41.70
CA TYR A 218 -39.39 6.21 42.48
C TYR A 218 -38.96 4.74 42.47
N THR A 219 -39.57 3.96 43.36
CA THR A 219 -39.46 2.49 43.37
C THR A 219 -40.66 1.87 42.68
N VAL A 220 -40.43 0.87 41.82
CA VAL A 220 -41.49 0.00 41.29
C VAL A 220 -41.59 -1.24 42.18
N ASP A 221 -42.75 -1.49 42.78
CA ASP A 221 -42.96 -2.65 43.66
C ASP A 221 -43.12 -3.98 42.90
N VAL A 222 -43.20 -5.08 43.63
CA VAL A 222 -43.30 -6.44 43.06
C VAL A 222 -44.59 -6.66 42.26
N GLN A 223 -45.58 -5.78 42.40
CA GLN A 223 -46.83 -5.79 41.64
C GLN A 223 -46.79 -4.80 40.46
N GLY A 224 -45.68 -4.08 40.24
CA GLY A 224 -45.54 -3.12 39.15
C GLY A 224 -46.14 -1.74 39.43
N HIS A 225 -46.44 -1.40 40.69
CA HIS A 225 -46.93 -0.09 41.09
C HIS A 225 -45.78 0.83 41.53
N VAL A 226 -45.96 2.13 41.32
CA VAL A 226 -45.00 3.14 41.75
C VAL A 226 -45.18 3.48 43.24
N ARG A 227 -44.07 3.47 43.98
CA ARG A 227 -43.98 3.81 45.41
C ARG A 227 -42.94 4.92 45.64
N SER A 228 -43.20 5.74 46.66
CA SER A 228 -42.31 6.81 47.13
C SER A 228 -41.74 7.73 46.02
N PRO A 229 -42.58 8.32 45.14
CA PRO A 229 -42.07 9.22 44.12
C PRO A 229 -41.60 10.55 44.73
N GLU A 230 -40.41 10.96 44.30
CA GLU A 230 -39.75 12.19 44.71
C GLU A 230 -39.13 12.91 43.50
N VAL A 231 -39.06 14.23 43.55
CA VAL A 231 -38.43 15.02 42.48
C VAL A 231 -36.92 15.02 42.68
N VAL A 232 -36.16 14.79 41.61
CA VAL A 232 -34.69 14.79 41.62
C VAL A 232 -34.16 15.81 40.63
N GLY A 233 -33.27 16.69 41.11
CA GLY A 233 -32.67 17.76 40.32
C GLY A 233 -33.59 18.98 40.15
N ASP A 234 -33.31 19.79 39.13
CA ASP A 234 -34.05 21.02 38.88
C ASP A 234 -35.44 20.75 38.33
N CYS A 235 -36.44 21.35 38.98
CA CYS A 235 -37.83 21.29 38.55
C CYS A 235 -38.59 22.53 39.03
N HIS A 236 -39.31 23.18 38.13
CA HIS A 236 -40.09 24.36 38.48
C HIS A 236 -41.22 23.99 39.47
N PRO A 237 -41.50 24.79 40.52
CA PRO A 237 -42.49 24.46 41.56
C PRO A 237 -43.89 24.13 41.02
N LEU A 238 -44.30 24.77 39.92
CA LEU A 238 -45.59 24.51 39.26
C LEU A 238 -45.67 23.12 38.60
N PHE A 239 -44.54 22.50 38.25
CA PHE A 239 -44.47 21.19 37.60
C PHE A 239 -44.30 20.03 38.59
N ILE A 240 -43.82 20.29 39.81
CA ILE A 240 -43.56 19.28 40.85
C ILE A 240 -44.81 18.43 41.13
N ARG A 241 -45.91 19.07 41.55
CA ARG A 241 -47.13 18.35 41.96
C ARG A 241 -47.78 17.54 40.83
N PRO A 242 -47.97 18.09 39.61
CA PRO A 242 -48.48 17.30 38.49
C PRO A 242 -47.55 16.14 38.10
N SER A 243 -46.23 16.35 38.13
CA SER A 243 -45.24 15.29 37.85
C SER A 243 -45.35 14.14 38.85
N LEU A 244 -45.38 14.44 40.15
CA LEU A 244 -45.53 13.44 41.20
C LEU A 244 -46.86 12.69 41.10
N THR A 245 -47.94 13.40 40.77
CA THR A 245 -49.28 12.80 40.62
C THR A 245 -49.34 11.85 39.43
N ALA A 246 -48.77 12.25 38.29
CA ALA A 246 -48.67 11.41 37.11
C ALA A 246 -47.81 10.16 37.38
N ALA A 247 -46.64 10.32 38.02
CA ALA A 247 -45.76 9.22 38.35
C ALA A 247 -46.45 8.14 39.20
N LYS A 248 -47.25 8.53 40.20
CA LYS A 248 -48.05 7.59 41.03
C LYS A 248 -49.05 6.75 40.21
N SER A 249 -49.50 7.26 39.08
CA SER A 249 -50.46 6.57 38.21
C SER A 249 -49.82 5.56 37.26
N PHE A 250 -48.50 5.57 37.12
CA PHE A 250 -47.81 4.66 36.22
C PHE A 250 -47.96 3.20 36.64
N ARG A 251 -47.90 2.32 35.64
CA ARG A 251 -47.88 0.86 35.82
C ARG A 251 -46.74 0.28 35.02
N TYR A 252 -46.05 -0.68 35.62
CA TYR A 252 -44.91 -1.38 35.06
C TYR A 252 -45.14 -2.88 35.10
N GLN A 253 -44.45 -3.61 34.22
CA GLN A 253 -44.37 -5.05 34.33
C GLN A 253 -43.47 -5.42 35.51
N PRO A 254 -43.90 -6.31 36.42
CA PRO A 254 -43.06 -6.81 37.50
C PRO A 254 -41.75 -7.41 36.98
N ARG A 255 -40.63 -7.02 37.58
CA ARG A 255 -39.33 -7.61 37.27
C ARG A 255 -39.25 -8.97 37.94
N ILE A 256 -38.97 -10.02 37.16
CA ILE A 256 -38.77 -11.38 37.67
C ILE A 256 -37.27 -11.69 37.70
N VAL A 257 -36.75 -12.10 38.85
CA VAL A 257 -35.38 -12.61 39.03
C VAL A 257 -35.48 -13.96 39.74
N ASP A 258 -34.90 -15.01 39.16
CA ASP A 258 -34.94 -16.38 39.69
C ASP A 258 -36.37 -16.88 39.99
N GLY A 259 -37.32 -16.55 39.11
CA GLY A 259 -38.72 -16.95 39.24
C GLY A 259 -39.54 -16.18 40.28
N ARG A 260 -38.96 -15.17 40.96
CA ARG A 260 -39.67 -14.33 41.93
C ARG A 260 -39.74 -12.88 41.48
N ALA A 261 -40.86 -12.22 41.74
CA ALA A 261 -41.01 -10.80 41.50
C ALA A 261 -40.18 -10.00 42.51
N VAL A 262 -39.39 -9.03 42.03
CA VAL A 262 -38.53 -8.18 42.84
C VAL A 262 -38.85 -6.71 42.61
N ALA A 263 -38.72 -5.89 43.66
CA ALA A 263 -38.88 -4.45 43.54
C ALA A 263 -37.66 -3.82 42.85
N VAL A 264 -37.89 -2.76 42.07
CA VAL A 264 -36.84 -2.02 41.35
C VAL A 264 -36.76 -0.60 41.90
N PRO A 265 -35.73 -0.27 42.70
CA PRO A 265 -35.51 1.09 43.19
C PRO A 265 -34.96 2.02 42.11
N ASP A 266 -34.93 3.33 42.42
CA ASP A 266 -34.27 4.38 41.63
C ASP A 266 -34.69 4.48 40.15
N VAL A 267 -35.91 4.07 39.83
CA VAL A 267 -36.49 4.28 38.50
C VAL A 267 -36.70 5.78 38.33
N LYS A 268 -36.14 6.36 37.27
CA LYS A 268 -36.26 7.79 36.97
C LYS A 268 -37.13 8.02 35.74
N ASN A 269 -38.00 9.01 35.81
CA ASN A 269 -38.78 9.50 34.68
C ASN A 269 -38.74 11.01 34.57
N THR A 270 -38.39 11.51 33.39
CA THR A 270 -38.41 12.93 33.07
C THR A 270 -39.71 13.27 32.34
N PHE A 271 -40.44 14.24 32.89
CA PHE A 271 -41.61 14.85 32.28
C PHE A 271 -41.18 16.12 31.54
N HIS A 272 -41.60 16.27 30.29
CA HIS A 272 -41.36 17.48 29.50
C HIS A 272 -42.66 18.26 29.36
N TYR A 273 -42.67 19.50 29.82
CA TYR A 273 -43.78 20.44 29.73
C TYR A 273 -43.49 21.42 28.59
N ARG A 274 -44.20 21.22 27.47
CA ARG A 274 -44.12 22.07 26.27
C ARG A 274 -45.50 22.62 25.95
N ILE A 275 -45.54 23.83 25.40
CA ILE A 275 -46.76 24.44 24.86
C ILE A 275 -46.73 24.19 23.35
N GLU A 276 -47.79 23.60 22.82
CA GLU A 276 -47.99 23.36 21.38
C GLU A 276 -48.71 24.54 20.72
#